data_AF-A0A8C3C3E4-F1
#
_entry.id   AF-A0A8C3C3E4-F1
#
_cell.length_a   1.000
_cell.length_b   1.000
_cell.length_c   1.000
_cell.angle_alpha   90.00
_cell.angle_beta   90.00
_cell.angle_gamma   90.00
#
_symmetry.space_group_name_H-M   'P 1'
#
loop_
_entity.id
_entity.type
_entity.pdbx_description
1 polymer ?
#
loop_
_entity_poly.entity_id
_entity_poly.type
_entity_poly.pdbx_seq_one_letter_code
_entity_poly.pdbx_strand_id
1 'polypeptide(L)'
;MYMLVENRTSSFLHLKRSPGIRSWSVFVGIASIGLAAAYYSADSLAWKLFYMAGCFFVAAQNLEQWEEAIFDKNKGTVCLKTFNLYRKILTLSKGGNEQVVALLHEIRDVDVEEETVRYFGKGYMVVLRFITGFSHPLTQSAVLGCRSDVEAVAKLITSFLELDRVASQQDLYESSETEASDADEPQDEY
;
A
#
# COMPACT_ATOMS: atom_id res chain seq x y z
N MET A 1 -8.93 -9.25 1.02
CA MET A 1 -7.55 -9.62 0.62
C MET A 1 -6.78 -8.34 0.34
N TYR A 2 -5.71 -8.10 1.10
CA TYR A 2 -4.95 -6.84 1.10
C TYR A 2 -3.77 -6.86 0.10
N MET A 3 -2.71 -7.63 0.39
CA MET A 3 -1.60 -7.89 -0.52
C MET A 3 -1.27 -9.37 -0.54
N LEU A 4 -0.84 -9.87 -1.70
CA LEU A 4 -0.37 -11.24 -1.92
C LEU A 4 1.15 -11.27 -1.95
N VAL A 5 1.74 -12.28 -1.31
CA VAL A 5 3.19 -12.54 -1.39
C VAL A 5 3.46 -13.28 -2.69
N GLU A 6 4.10 -12.62 -3.66
CA GLU A 6 4.44 -13.23 -4.95
C GLU A 6 5.78 -13.97 -4.87
N ASN A 7 6.78 -13.38 -4.18
CA ASN A 7 8.06 -14.03 -3.96
C ASN A 7 8.62 -13.64 -2.59
N ARG A 8 9.14 -14.64 -1.86
CA ARG A 8 9.80 -14.46 -0.57
C ARG A 8 11.09 -15.25 -0.54
N THR A 9 12.20 -14.52 -0.49
CA THR A 9 13.55 -15.01 -0.19
C THR A 9 14.07 -14.27 1.04
N SER A 10 15.18 -14.71 1.64
CA SER A 10 15.80 -14.01 2.79
C SER A 10 16.20 -12.55 2.49
N SER A 11 16.51 -12.24 1.23
CA SER A 11 16.96 -10.92 0.77
C SER A 11 15.94 -10.16 -0.08
N PHE A 12 14.83 -10.79 -0.48
CA PHE A 12 13.89 -10.21 -1.43
C PHE A 12 12.45 -10.55 -1.05
N LEU A 13 11.61 -9.52 -0.90
CA LEU A 13 10.19 -9.67 -0.63
C LEU A 13 9.39 -8.88 -1.67
N HIS A 14 8.54 -9.57 -2.42
CA HIS A 14 7.65 -8.96 -3.40
C HIS A 14 6.20 -9.19 -3.00
N LEU A 15 5.51 -8.10 -2.71
CA LEU A 15 4.09 -8.05 -2.42
C LEU A 15 3.37 -7.42 -3.61
N LYS A 16 2.23 -7.99 -3.98
CA LYS A 16 1.41 -7.52 -5.09
C LYS A 16 -0.06 -7.52 -4.71
N ARG A 17 -0.77 -6.48 -5.13
CA ARG A 17 -2.22 -6.39 -5.09
C ARG A 17 -2.73 -6.30 -6.51
N SER A 18 -3.80 -7.01 -6.79
CA SER A 18 -4.52 -6.93 -8.06
C SER A 18 -5.96 -6.48 -7.83
N PRO A 19 -6.63 -5.88 -8.83
CA PRO A 19 -7.99 -5.41 -8.73
C PRO A 19 -8.89 -6.53 -8.26
N GLY A 20 -9.75 -6.24 -7.28
CA GLY A 20 -10.69 -7.21 -6.77
C GLY A 20 -11.71 -7.64 -7.82
N ILE A 21 -12.35 -8.78 -7.57
CA ILE A 21 -13.41 -9.31 -8.46
C ILE A 21 -14.57 -8.32 -8.65
N ARG A 22 -14.84 -7.48 -7.65
CA ARG A 22 -15.85 -6.41 -7.73
C ARG A 22 -15.48 -5.37 -8.79
N SER A 23 -14.23 -4.92 -8.79
CA SER A 23 -13.74 -3.94 -9.75
C SER A 23 -13.72 -4.51 -11.17
N TRP A 24 -13.28 -5.76 -11.33
CA TRP A 24 -13.38 -6.48 -12.62
C TRP A 24 -14.82 -6.64 -13.10
N SER A 25 -15.76 -6.93 -12.19
CA SER A 25 -17.19 -7.03 -12.52
C SER A 25 -17.74 -5.69 -13.01
N VAL A 26 -17.42 -4.57 -12.35
CA VAL A 26 -17.82 -3.22 -12.79
C VAL A 26 -17.23 -2.91 -14.16
N PHE A 27 -15.97 -3.24 -14.40
CA PHE A 27 -15.32 -3.04 -15.68
C PHE A 27 -16.05 -3.78 -16.81
N VAL A 28 -16.31 -5.08 -16.64
CA VAL A 28 -17.04 -5.90 -17.62
C VAL A 28 -18.48 -5.43 -17.77
N GLY A 29 -19.14 -5.03 -16.68
CA GLY A 29 -20.51 -4.52 -16.70
C GLY A 29 -20.64 -3.25 -17.56
N ILE A 30 -19.78 -2.26 -17.33
CA ILE A 30 -19.80 -1.00 -18.10
C ILE A 30 -19.37 -1.24 -19.55
N ALA A 31 -18.34 -2.06 -19.78
CA ALA A 31 -17.89 -2.39 -21.13
C ALA A 31 -18.96 -3.13 -21.95
N SER A 32 -19.72 -4.04 -21.32
CA SER A 32 -20.79 -4.77 -21.99
C SER A 32 -21.97 -3.88 -22.38
N ILE A 33 -22.31 -2.86 -21.58
CA ILE A 33 -23.31 -1.84 -21.95
C ILE A 33 -22.86 -1.07 -23.21
N GLY A 34 -21.58 -0.68 -23.29
CA GLY A 34 -21.03 -0.03 -24.48
C GLY A 34 -21.12 -0.91 -25.73
N LEU A 35 -20.82 -2.21 -25.58
CA LEU A 35 -20.93 -3.19 -26.67
C LEU A 35 -22.39 -3.37 -27.11
N ALA A 36 -23.33 -3.48 -26.16
CA ALA A 36 -24.75 -3.59 -26.46
C ALA A 36 -25.26 -2.33 -27.19
N ALA A 37 -24.89 -1.13 -26.72
CA ALA A 37 -25.24 0.12 -27.37
C ALA A 37 -24.70 0.19 -28.81
N ALA A 38 -23.46 -0.24 -29.04
CA ALA A 38 -22.87 -0.28 -30.37
C ALA A 38 -23.49 -1.35 -31.28
N TYR A 39 -23.88 -2.50 -30.73
CA TYR A 39 -24.47 -3.61 -31.48
C TYR A 39 -25.92 -3.33 -31.90
N TYR A 40 -26.75 -2.85 -30.96
CA TYR A 40 -28.16 -2.58 -31.21
C TYR A 40 -28.43 -1.22 -31.86
N SER A 41 -27.46 -0.30 -31.87
CA SER A 41 -27.64 0.96 -32.57
C SER A 41 -27.53 0.80 -34.10
N ALA A 42 -28.43 1.48 -34.83
CA ALA A 42 -28.39 1.62 -36.29
C ALA A 42 -27.45 2.76 -36.75
N ASP A 43 -26.71 3.37 -35.83
CA ASP A 43 -25.83 4.51 -36.12
C ASP A 43 -24.62 4.15 -36.99
N SER A 44 -23.95 5.18 -37.50
CA SER A 44 -22.70 5.04 -38.23
C SER A 44 -21.59 4.46 -37.37
N LEU A 45 -20.57 3.89 -38.02
CA LEU A 45 -19.43 3.27 -37.37
C LEU A 45 -18.71 4.23 -36.39
N ALA A 46 -18.69 5.54 -36.69
CA ALA A 46 -18.11 6.56 -35.82
C ALA A 46 -18.84 6.65 -34.45
N TRP A 47 -20.17 6.65 -34.45
CA TRP A 47 -20.96 6.68 -33.22
C TRP A 47 -20.81 5.39 -32.41
N LYS A 48 -20.75 4.24 -33.08
CA LYS A 48 -20.48 2.95 -32.43
C LYS A 48 -19.13 2.92 -31.73
N LEU A 49 -18.08 3.41 -32.40
CA LEU A 49 -16.75 3.55 -31.81
C LEU A 49 -16.74 4.54 -30.64
N PHE A 50 -17.51 5.63 -30.73
CA PHE A 50 -17.64 6.59 -29.65
C PHE A 50 -18.25 5.97 -28.39
N TYR A 51 -19.37 5.23 -28.51
CA TYR A 51 -19.97 4.53 -27.38
C TYR A 51 -19.03 3.50 -26.76
N MET A 52 -18.36 2.70 -27.61
CA MET A 52 -17.39 1.70 -27.17
C MET A 52 -16.21 2.34 -26.42
N ALA A 53 -15.62 3.40 -26.99
CA ALA A 53 -14.48 4.10 -26.40
C ALA A 53 -14.88 4.80 -25.10
N GLY A 54 -16.05 5.47 -25.08
CA GLY A 54 -16.57 6.14 -23.89
C GLY A 54 -16.84 5.17 -22.75
N CYS A 55 -17.55 4.07 -23.01
CA CYS A 55 -17.80 3.03 -22.00
C CYS A 55 -16.50 2.37 -21.53
N PHE A 56 -15.57 2.08 -22.43
CA PHE A 56 -14.26 1.53 -22.06
C PHE A 56 -13.46 2.49 -21.18
N PHE A 57 -13.49 3.79 -21.47
CA PHE A 57 -12.81 4.81 -20.69
C PHE A 57 -13.37 4.93 -19.28
N VAL A 58 -14.70 4.96 -19.14
CA VAL A 58 -15.38 4.97 -17.83
C VAL A 58 -15.11 3.68 -17.06
N ALA A 59 -15.14 2.53 -17.74
CA ALA A 59 -14.79 1.24 -17.15
C ALA A 59 -13.35 1.25 -16.62
N ALA A 60 -12.39 1.73 -17.42
CA ALA A 60 -11.00 1.81 -17.04
C ALA A 60 -10.73 2.77 -15.86
N GLN A 61 -11.49 3.86 -15.72
CA GLN A 61 -11.40 4.75 -14.56
C GLN A 61 -11.88 4.11 -13.26
N ASN A 62 -12.87 3.22 -13.34
CA ASN A 62 -13.42 2.51 -12.18
C ASN A 62 -12.62 1.26 -11.81
N LEU A 63 -11.63 0.89 -12.62
CA LEU A 63 -10.77 -0.24 -12.32
C LEU A 63 -9.79 0.15 -11.20
N GLU A 64 -9.74 -0.68 -10.17
CA GLU A 64 -8.83 -0.51 -9.04
C GLU A 64 -7.37 -0.51 -9.52
N GLN A 65 -6.51 0.13 -8.74
CA GLN A 65 -5.11 0.28 -9.09
C GLN A 65 -4.33 -0.99 -8.75
N TRP A 66 -3.35 -1.22 -9.61
CA TRP A 66 -2.22 -2.10 -9.48
C TRP A 66 -1.30 -1.63 -8.36
N GLU A 67 -1.04 -2.39 -7.29
CA GLU A 67 -0.07 -2.00 -6.26
C GLU A 67 0.99 -3.09 -6.10
N GLU A 68 2.27 -2.73 -6.15
CA GLU A 68 3.41 -3.62 -5.98
C GLU A 68 4.38 -3.01 -4.96
N ALA A 69 4.77 -3.78 -3.94
CA ALA A 69 5.79 -3.38 -2.97
C ALA A 69 6.95 -4.38 -3.02
N ILE A 70 8.14 -3.89 -3.36
CA ILE A 70 9.36 -4.69 -3.54
C ILE A 70 10.38 -4.24 -2.52
N PHE A 71 10.74 -5.13 -1.60
CA PHE A 71 11.80 -4.92 -0.63
C PHE A 71 13.03 -5.71 -1.07
N ASP A 72 14.13 -5.03 -1.34
CA ASP A 72 15.39 -5.65 -1.78
C ASP A 72 16.51 -5.32 -0.78
N LYS A 73 16.91 -6.30 0.04
CA LYS A 73 18.02 -6.17 0.99
C LYS A 73 19.38 -6.09 0.30
N ASN A 74 19.53 -6.68 -0.89
CA ASN A 74 20.80 -6.65 -1.62
C ASN A 74 21.10 -5.25 -2.13
N LYS A 75 20.06 -4.51 -2.51
CA LYS A 75 20.16 -3.11 -2.94
C LYS A 75 19.95 -2.11 -1.79
N GLY A 76 19.38 -2.56 -0.69
CA GLY A 76 19.00 -1.68 0.43
C GLY A 76 17.88 -0.71 0.07
N THR A 77 17.02 -1.03 -0.91
CA THR A 77 15.93 -0.17 -1.40
C THR A 77 14.56 -0.83 -1.30
N VAL A 78 13.56 -0.06 -0.86
CA VAL A 78 12.13 -0.39 -0.96
C VAL A 78 11.55 0.38 -2.12
N CYS A 79 10.94 -0.34 -3.05
CA CYS A 79 10.24 0.22 -4.19
C CYS A 79 8.74 -0.03 -4.04
N LEU A 80 7.96 1.03 -3.90
CA LEU A 80 6.51 1.01 -3.95
C LEU A 80 6.09 1.50 -5.32
N LYS A 81 5.36 0.66 -6.06
CA LYS A 81 4.90 0.92 -7.41
C LYS A 81 3.38 0.87 -7.43
N THR A 82 2.77 1.96 -7.85
CA THR A 82 1.34 2.01 -8.13
C THR A 82 1.15 2.19 -9.63
N PHE A 83 0.32 1.35 -10.23
CA PHE A 83 -0.01 1.42 -11.65
C PHE A 83 -1.52 1.49 -11.85
N ASN A 84 -1.95 2.43 -12.70
CA ASN A 84 -3.36 2.61 -13.04
C ASN A 84 -3.57 2.32 -14.52
N LEU A 85 -4.52 1.44 -14.86
CA LEU A 85 -4.82 1.10 -16.25
C LEU A 85 -5.28 2.32 -17.06
N TYR A 86 -6.13 3.17 -16.47
CA TYR A 86 -6.56 4.43 -17.08
C TYR A 86 -5.36 5.32 -17.44
N ARG A 87 -4.45 5.51 -16.48
CA ARG A 87 -3.25 6.33 -16.69
C ARG A 87 -2.33 5.68 -17.73
N LYS A 88 -2.23 4.34 -17.75
CA LYS A 88 -1.44 3.61 -18.75
C LYS A 88 -2.00 3.78 -20.17
N ILE A 89 -3.32 3.75 -20.33
CA ILE A 89 -4.01 4.00 -21.62
C ILE A 89 -3.78 5.46 -22.05
N LEU A 90 -3.97 6.42 -21.14
CA LEU A 90 -3.82 7.84 -21.47
C LEU A 90 -2.37 8.26 -21.73
N THR A 91 -1.41 7.65 -21.05
CA THR A 91 0.01 8.08 -21.11
C THR A 91 0.82 7.29 -22.15
N LEU A 92 0.17 6.48 -23.00
CA LEU A 92 0.75 5.76 -24.15
C LEU A 92 2.21 5.30 -23.90
N SER A 93 2.39 4.53 -22.82
CA SER A 93 3.58 3.71 -22.51
C SER A 93 4.83 4.34 -21.87
N LYS A 94 4.85 5.60 -21.40
CA LYS A 94 6.06 6.12 -20.71
C LYS A 94 5.94 6.68 -19.29
N GLY A 95 4.75 7.08 -18.81
CA GLY A 95 4.60 7.80 -17.54
C GLY A 95 3.52 7.28 -16.58
N GLY A 96 3.10 6.01 -16.72
CA GLY A 96 1.90 5.50 -16.05
C GLY A 96 2.10 4.93 -14.63
N ASN A 97 3.34 4.83 -14.16
CA ASN A 97 3.67 4.19 -12.88
C ASN A 97 4.19 5.23 -11.90
N GLU A 98 3.51 5.42 -10.78
CA GLU A 98 4.09 6.13 -9.64
C GLU A 98 5.01 5.16 -8.93
N GLN A 99 6.31 5.46 -8.95
CA GLN A 99 7.31 4.67 -8.24
C GLN A 99 7.93 5.52 -7.15
N VAL A 100 7.74 5.10 -5.90
CA VAL A 100 8.44 5.66 -4.74
C VAL A 100 9.55 4.69 -4.38
N VAL A 101 10.79 5.17 -4.40
CA VAL A 101 11.96 4.40 -3.96
C VAL A 101 12.48 5.04 -2.69
N ALA A 102 12.51 4.27 -1.61
CA ALA A 102 13.05 4.67 -0.31
C ALA A 102 14.15 3.68 0.11
N LEU A 103 14.99 4.07 1.07
CA LEU A 103 16.06 3.20 1.56
C LEU A 103 15.54 2.30 2.69
N LEU A 104 15.96 1.02 2.70
CA LEU A 104 15.51 0.06 3.73
C LEU A 104 15.91 0.51 5.14
N HIS A 105 17.10 1.09 5.29
CA HIS A 105 17.61 1.51 6.59
C HIS A 105 16.88 2.74 7.14
N GLU A 106 16.14 3.48 6.30
CA GLU A 106 15.32 4.60 6.75
C GLU A 106 14.00 4.12 7.35
N ILE A 107 13.60 2.87 7.16
CA ILE A 107 12.36 2.33 7.75
C ILE A 107 12.63 2.00 9.20
N ARG A 108 11.97 2.72 10.10
CA ARG A 108 12.07 2.53 11.55
C ARG A 108 11.07 1.50 12.05
N ASP A 109 9.84 1.59 11.58
CA ASP A 109 8.73 0.79 12.09
C ASP A 109 7.63 0.60 11.03
N VAL A 110 6.79 -0.42 11.23
CA VAL A 110 5.65 -0.77 10.37
C VAL A 110 4.40 -0.85 11.24
N ASP A 111 3.48 0.10 11.03
CA ASP A 111 2.26 0.21 11.81
C ASP A 111 1.02 -0.10 10.97
N VAL A 112 -0.09 -0.41 11.64
CA VAL A 112 -1.39 -0.61 11.01
C VAL A 112 -2.31 0.54 11.40
N GLU A 113 -2.53 1.46 10.48
CA GLU A 113 -3.43 2.59 10.70
C GLU A 113 -4.88 2.20 10.39
N GLU A 114 -5.79 2.61 11.29
CA GLU A 114 -7.24 2.48 11.12
C GLU A 114 -7.78 3.77 10.48
N GLU A 115 -8.25 3.67 9.24
CA GLU A 115 -8.92 4.76 8.56
C GLU A 115 -10.45 4.61 8.74
N THR A 116 -11.05 5.54 9.49
CA THR A 116 -12.50 5.53 9.71
C THR A 116 -13.21 6.19 8.53
N VAL A 117 -13.87 5.38 7.69
CA VAL A 117 -14.63 5.89 6.55
C VAL A 117 -16.07 6.10 6.99
N ARG A 118 -16.50 7.37 6.99
CA ARG A 118 -17.77 7.88 7.56
C ARG A 118 -19.04 7.06 7.24
N TYR A 119 -19.07 6.34 6.12
CA TYR A 119 -20.20 5.50 5.69
C TYR A 119 -19.86 4.03 5.40
N PHE A 120 -18.58 3.69 5.28
CA PHE A 120 -18.16 2.33 4.90
C PHE A 120 -17.59 1.52 6.07
N GLY A 121 -17.42 2.16 7.24
CA GLY A 121 -16.91 1.51 8.45
C GLY A 121 -15.41 1.72 8.61
N LYS A 122 -14.74 0.75 9.27
CA LYS A 122 -13.31 0.80 9.59
C LYS A 122 -12.50 0.18 8.45
N GLY A 123 -11.63 0.97 7.83
CA GLY A 123 -10.59 0.52 6.91
C GLY A 123 -9.27 0.32 7.64
N TYR A 124 -8.47 -0.64 7.19
CA TYR A 124 -7.14 -0.89 7.75
C TYR A 124 -6.09 -0.85 6.65
N MET A 125 -4.92 -0.31 6.96
CA MET A 125 -3.82 -0.15 6.02
C MET A 125 -2.48 -0.26 6.72
N VAL A 126 -1.48 -0.84 6.05
CA VAL A 126 -0.10 -0.86 6.54
C VAL A 126 0.58 0.46 6.18
N VAL A 127 1.26 1.07 7.15
CA VAL A 127 2.00 2.32 6.99
C VAL A 127 3.44 2.12 7.43
N LEU A 128 4.38 2.48 6.55
CA LEU A 128 5.81 2.46 6.84
C LEU A 128 6.19 3.79 7.50
N ARG A 129 6.77 3.74 8.70
CA ARG A 129 7.30 4.90 9.41
C ARG A 129 8.80 5.00 9.18
N PHE A 130 9.24 6.15 8.67
CA PHE A 130 10.65 6.40 8.39
C PHE A 130 11.32 7.14 9.55
N ILE A 131 12.64 6.97 9.71
CA ILE A 131 13.47 7.64 10.73
C ILE A 131 13.37 9.17 10.61
N THR A 132 13.15 9.69 9.40
CA THR A 132 12.94 11.11 9.11
C THR A 132 11.62 11.67 9.65
N GLY A 133 10.75 10.83 10.23
CA GLY A 133 9.45 11.23 10.78
C GLY A 133 8.31 11.28 9.75
N PHE A 134 8.55 10.91 8.50
CA PHE A 134 7.49 10.78 7.49
C PHE A 134 6.87 9.38 7.54
N SER A 135 5.57 9.30 7.31
CA SER A 135 4.80 8.05 7.20
C SER A 135 4.36 7.86 5.75
N HIS A 136 4.56 6.66 5.20
CA HIS A 136 4.10 6.35 3.84
C HIS A 136 3.23 5.09 3.84
N PRO A 137 1.97 5.19 3.38
CA PRO A 137 1.10 4.04 3.32
C PRO A 137 1.59 3.05 2.24
N LEU A 138 1.56 1.77 2.54
CA LEU A 138 1.99 0.70 1.63
C LEU A 138 1.04 0.55 0.44
N THR A 139 -0.21 0.94 0.62
CA THR A 139 -1.29 0.91 -0.37
C THR A 139 -1.97 2.28 -0.41
N GLN A 140 -2.53 2.71 -1.54
CA GLN A 140 -3.29 3.96 -1.61
C GLN A 140 -4.75 3.82 -1.13
N SER A 141 -5.23 2.58 -0.94
CA SER A 141 -6.58 2.31 -0.45
C SER A 141 -6.59 1.35 0.73
N ALA A 142 -7.23 1.79 1.82
CA ALA A 142 -7.49 0.95 2.99
C ALA A 142 -8.45 -0.20 2.62
N VAL A 143 -8.23 -1.38 3.22
CA VAL A 143 -9.15 -2.51 3.03
C VAL A 143 -10.17 -2.54 4.17
N LEU A 144 -11.43 -2.53 3.77
CA LEU A 144 -12.58 -2.58 4.67
C LEU A 144 -12.71 -3.98 5.31
N GLY A 145 -12.74 -4.03 6.64
CA GLY A 145 -13.12 -5.23 7.40
C GLY A 145 -12.12 -6.40 7.42
N CYS A 146 -10.92 -6.28 6.81
CA CYS A 146 -9.91 -7.36 6.79
C CYS A 146 -8.66 -7.03 7.64
N ARG A 147 -8.86 -6.64 8.91
CA ARG A 147 -7.76 -6.27 9.82
C ARG A 147 -6.70 -7.36 9.95
N SER A 148 -7.10 -8.63 10.04
CA SER A 148 -6.19 -9.78 10.19
C SER A 148 -5.21 -9.92 9.03
N ASP A 149 -5.67 -9.70 7.80
CA ASP A 149 -4.82 -9.78 6.61
C ASP A 149 -3.78 -8.66 6.61
N VAL A 150 -4.20 -7.46 7.01
CA VAL A 150 -3.34 -6.26 7.09
C VAL A 150 -2.29 -6.45 8.17
N GLU A 151 -2.67 -6.92 9.36
CA GLU A 151 -1.75 -7.25 10.45
C GLU A 151 -0.78 -8.38 10.09
N ALA A 152 -1.23 -9.40 9.35
CA ALA A 152 -0.37 -10.47 8.88
C ALA A 152 0.71 -9.96 7.91
N VAL A 153 0.35 -9.04 7.01
CA VAL A 153 1.30 -8.39 6.11
C VAL A 153 2.25 -7.48 6.88
N ALA A 154 1.77 -6.70 7.84
CA ALA A 154 2.62 -5.87 8.70
C ALA A 154 3.66 -6.73 9.44
N LYS A 155 3.21 -7.78 10.14
CA LYS A 155 4.11 -8.74 10.83
C LYS A 155 5.11 -9.40 9.90
N LEU A 156 4.71 -9.71 8.67
CA LEU A 156 5.60 -10.29 7.67
C LEU A 156 6.71 -9.31 7.29
N ILE A 157 6.38 -8.03 7.08
CA ILE A 157 7.37 -6.99 6.76
C ILE A 157 8.28 -6.74 7.97
N THR A 158 7.72 -6.60 9.17
CA THR A 158 8.49 -6.42 10.43
C THR A 158 9.49 -7.55 10.63
N SER A 159 9.04 -8.81 10.49
CA SER A 159 9.89 -9.99 10.60
C SER A 159 10.94 -10.05 9.49
N PHE A 160 10.60 -9.64 8.26
CA PHE A 160 11.55 -9.60 7.16
C PHE A 160 12.62 -8.53 7.37
N LEU A 161 12.27 -7.35 7.89
CA LEU A 161 13.19 -6.25 8.16
C LEU A 161 13.93 -6.39 9.51
N GLU A 162 13.59 -7.39 10.32
CA GLU A 162 14.15 -7.65 11.65
C GLU A 162 13.99 -6.46 12.63
N LEU A 163 12.94 -5.64 12.44
CA LEU A 163 12.72 -4.42 13.23
C LEU A 163 12.43 -4.72 14.72
N ASP A 164 11.86 -5.89 15.03
CA ASP A 164 11.61 -6.35 16.41
C ASP A 164 12.88 -6.41 17.27
N ARG A 165 14.05 -6.65 16.66
CA ARG A 165 15.34 -6.69 17.36
C ARG A 165 15.86 -5.29 17.69
N VAL A 166 15.48 -4.28 16.91
CA VAL A 166 15.92 -2.89 17.08
C VAL A 166 15.06 -2.17 18.12
N ALA A 167 13.75 -2.40 18.13
CA ALA A 167 12.84 -1.86 19.16
C ALA A 167 13.21 -2.38 20.56
N SER A 168 13.42 -3.69 20.70
CA SER A 168 13.83 -4.31 21.96
C SER A 168 15.20 -3.81 22.45
N GLN A 169 16.11 -3.43 21.56
CA GLN A 169 17.38 -2.80 21.95
C GLN A 169 17.18 -1.35 22.40
N GLN A 170 16.37 -0.54 21.69
CA GLN A 170 16.11 0.85 22.08
C GLN A 170 15.43 0.97 23.45
N ASP A 171 14.42 0.13 23.73
CA ASP A 171 13.74 0.10 25.03
C ASP A 171 14.69 -0.25 26.19
N LEU A 172 15.67 -1.12 25.93
CA LEU A 172 16.71 -1.48 26.90
C LEU A 172 17.68 -0.34 27.19
N TYR A 173 18.08 0.45 26.19
CA TYR A 173 18.96 1.62 26.41
C TYR A 173 18.22 2.77 27.11
N GLU A 174 16.97 3.05 26.72
CA GLU A 174 16.16 4.13 27.33
C GLU A 174 15.75 3.80 28.78
N SER A 175 15.54 2.51 29.10
CA SER A 175 15.35 2.04 30.47
C SER A 175 16.61 2.13 31.35
N SER A 176 17.80 2.10 30.75
CA SER A 176 19.08 2.12 31.48
C SER A 176 19.59 3.51 31.85
N GLU A 177 19.12 4.56 31.17
CA GLU A 177 19.51 5.96 31.45
C GLU A 177 18.65 6.61 32.55
N THR A 178 17.60 5.93 33.04
CA THR A 178 16.67 6.51 34.04
C THR A 178 16.95 6.08 35.49
N GLU A 179 17.92 5.20 35.75
CA GLU A 179 18.25 4.70 37.12
C GLU A 179 19.63 5.16 37.66
N ALA A 180 20.16 6.31 37.21
CA ALA A 180 21.45 6.81 37.70
C ALA A 180 21.46 8.31 38.03
N SER A 181 20.53 8.77 38.87
CA SER A 181 20.70 10.04 39.59
C SER A 181 19.71 10.16 40.75
N ASP A 182 19.93 9.42 41.83
CA ASP A 182 19.57 9.88 43.19
C ASP A 182 20.20 8.95 44.23
N ALA A 183 21.43 9.27 44.64
CA ALA A 183 22.00 8.74 45.86
C ALA A 183 22.99 9.75 46.47
N ASP A 184 22.61 10.20 47.67
CA ASP A 184 23.40 10.76 48.77
C ASP A 184 24.04 12.16 48.64
N GLU A 185 23.56 13.09 49.49
CA GLU A 185 24.39 13.70 50.55
C GLU A 185 23.52 14.34 51.67
N PRO A 186 24.06 14.61 52.88
CA PRO A 186 23.49 14.12 54.14
C PRO A 186 22.77 15.19 54.98
N GLN A 187 22.01 14.70 55.95
CA GLN A 187 21.49 15.50 57.07
C GLN A 187 22.63 15.98 57.96
N ASP A 188 22.76 17.30 58.12
CA ASP A 188 23.48 17.88 59.27
C ASP A 188 22.50 18.68 60.14
N GLU A 189 22.29 18.12 61.32
CA GLU A 189 21.65 18.67 62.51
C GLU A 189 22.70 19.52 63.25
N TYR A 190 22.41 20.80 63.53
CA TYR A 190 22.71 21.57 64.76
C TYR A 190 22.48 23.08 64.57
#